data_AF-A0A1F4TKG7-F1
#
_entry.id   AF-A0A1F4TKG7-F1
#
_cell.length_a   1.000
_cell.length_b   1.000
_cell.length_c   1.000
_cell.angle_alpha   90.00
_cell.angle_beta   90.00
_cell.angle_gamma   90.00
#
_symmetry.space_group_name_H-M   'P 1'
#
loop_
_entity.id
_entity.type
_entity.pdbx_description
1 polymer ?
#
loop_
_entity_poly.entity_id
_entity_poly.type
_entity_poly.pdbx_seq_one_letter_code
_entity_poly.pdbx_strand_id
1 'polypeptide(L)'
;MLVNSNYSVSYRLRTKQGTEATLNVGFAGNQNTAKLVGLVCKALVRPGEQKMHLTKAQIAGRLEHDRTSMLVGTINDEPVSAIFVAKRETEQVPETEVELAGPDGDFSPTSEEGKHFWCPLVVVPKDIGRLGYKTDLRGVSEPVSLGPMMVYSAKQFALAKGAETMRAYSRPSGLQAKMQEQFGVLCLSIVNGTRETKYRQYISVTGTQISFWLRPGSIDVVDRETQRQIRNISLREYWYSNSPDGRWTEPAAFLHNIFGGRYRGSLAHANPNDESALGYRTVIAHDLAA
;
A
#
# COMPACT_ATOMS: atom_id res chain seq x y z
N MET A 1 25.11 14.92 -14.00
CA MET A 1 23.92 14.22 -14.51
C MET A 1 22.72 15.11 -14.27
N LEU A 2 22.12 15.69 -15.32
CA LEU A 2 20.95 16.56 -15.19
C LEU A 2 19.69 15.67 -15.17
N VAL A 3 19.27 15.29 -13.96
CA VAL A 3 17.98 14.61 -13.76
C VAL A 3 16.89 15.57 -14.22
N ASN A 4 16.10 15.18 -15.23
CA ASN A 4 14.97 15.96 -15.73
C ASN A 4 13.92 16.08 -14.59
N SER A 5 14.02 17.16 -13.81
CA SER A 5 13.49 17.37 -12.46
C SER A 5 12.08 17.98 -12.41
N ASN A 6 11.42 18.19 -13.54
CA ASN A 6 10.25 19.05 -13.64
C ASN A 6 8.89 18.32 -13.67
N TYR A 7 8.73 17.17 -12.99
CA TYR A 7 7.38 16.64 -12.80
C TYR A 7 6.67 17.45 -11.69
N SER A 8 5.62 18.16 -12.08
CA SER A 8 4.71 18.86 -11.17
C SER A 8 3.29 18.83 -11.73
N VAL A 9 2.31 18.57 -10.88
CA VAL A 9 0.88 18.65 -11.20
C VAL A 9 0.12 19.27 -10.04
N SER A 10 -0.89 20.09 -10.35
CA SER A 10 -1.69 20.78 -9.35
C SER A 10 -3.15 20.35 -9.44
N TYR A 11 -3.78 20.13 -8.28
CA TYR A 11 -5.18 19.77 -8.16
C TYR A 11 -5.91 20.74 -7.24
N ARG A 12 -7.12 21.16 -7.64
CA ARG A 12 -8.01 21.91 -6.76
C ARG A 12 -8.69 20.95 -5.80
N LEU A 13 -8.55 21.22 -4.51
CA LEU A 13 -9.16 20.48 -3.42
C LEU A 13 -10.29 21.28 -2.79
N ARG A 14 -11.30 20.58 -2.28
CA ARG A 14 -12.35 21.12 -1.43
C ARG A 14 -12.66 20.16 -0.28
N THR A 15 -12.89 20.68 0.92
CA THR A 15 -13.40 19.90 2.06
C THR A 15 -14.92 19.85 2.06
N LYS A 16 -15.53 19.00 2.89
CA LYS A 16 -16.99 19.00 3.09
C LYS A 16 -17.53 20.36 3.59
N GLN A 17 -16.70 21.10 4.33
CA GLN A 17 -17.03 22.41 4.87
C GLN A 17 -16.78 23.56 3.86
N GLY A 18 -16.40 23.26 2.62
CA GLY A 18 -16.21 24.26 1.56
C GLY A 18 -14.83 24.93 1.57
N THR A 19 -13.89 24.51 2.42
CA THR A 19 -12.52 25.03 2.40
C THR A 19 -11.84 24.60 1.10
N GLU A 20 -11.37 25.57 0.32
CA GLU A 20 -10.61 25.34 -0.90
C GLU A 20 -9.11 25.31 -0.62
N ALA A 21 -8.39 24.44 -1.32
CA ALA A 21 -6.94 24.35 -1.27
C ALA A 21 -6.40 23.90 -2.63
N THR A 22 -5.10 24.07 -2.86
CA THR A 22 -4.41 23.48 -4.02
C THR A 22 -3.43 22.44 -3.52
N LEU A 23 -3.54 21.21 -4.02
CA LEU A 23 -2.50 20.20 -3.86
C LEU A 23 -1.51 20.34 -5.00
N ASN A 24 -0.24 20.59 -4.69
CA ASN A 24 0.84 20.48 -5.66
C ASN A 24 1.56 19.14 -5.44
N VAL A 25 1.68 18.32 -6.49
CA VAL A 25 2.40 17.06 -6.43
C VAL A 25 3.64 17.14 -7.30
N GLY A 26 4.81 16.91 -6.71
CA GLY A 26 6.09 16.88 -7.42
C GLY A 26 7.11 16.03 -6.69
N PHE A 27 8.36 16.05 -7.13
CA PHE A 27 9.43 15.33 -6.45
C PHE A 27 9.77 15.94 -5.09
N ALA A 28 10.39 15.14 -4.22
CA ALA A 28 10.94 15.58 -2.94
C ALA A 28 12.05 16.64 -3.07
N GLY A 29 12.53 16.93 -4.29
CA GLY A 29 13.73 17.70 -4.66
C GLY A 29 14.13 18.89 -3.79
N ASN A 30 13.19 19.73 -3.38
CA ASN A 30 13.43 20.97 -2.61
C ASN A 30 12.83 20.92 -1.18
N GLN A 31 12.23 19.80 -0.79
CA GLN A 31 11.57 19.67 0.50
C GLN A 31 12.57 19.28 1.59
N ASN A 32 12.36 19.80 2.80
CA ASN A 32 13.20 19.45 3.95
C ASN A 32 13.04 17.95 4.27
N THR A 33 14.11 17.17 4.13
CA THR A 33 14.16 15.72 4.41
C THR A 33 13.56 15.40 5.78
N ALA A 34 13.79 16.23 6.80
CA ALA A 34 13.21 16.02 8.13
C ALA A 34 11.67 16.12 8.14
N LYS A 35 11.09 17.04 7.36
CA LYS A 35 9.63 17.15 7.21
C LYS A 35 9.06 15.90 6.53
N LEU A 36 9.74 15.39 5.50
CA LEU A 36 9.32 14.20 4.75
C LEU A 36 9.42 12.92 5.60
N VAL A 37 10.52 12.75 6.34
CA VAL A 37 10.66 11.67 7.32
C VAL A 37 9.55 11.76 8.37
N GLY A 38 9.28 12.97 8.89
CA GLY A 38 8.19 13.21 9.82
C GLY A 38 6.81 12.83 9.27
N LEU A 39 6.52 13.17 8.01
CA LEU A 39 5.29 12.81 7.31
C LEU A 39 5.10 11.29 7.22
N VAL A 40 6.13 10.57 6.74
CA VAL A 40 6.09 9.12 6.57
C VAL A 40 5.93 8.43 7.93
N CYS A 41 6.73 8.81 8.93
CA CYS A 41 6.60 8.27 10.29
C CYS A 41 5.18 8.51 10.84
N LYS A 42 4.63 9.72 10.72
CA LYS A 42 3.29 10.04 11.22
C LYS A 42 2.19 9.19 10.58
N ALA A 43 2.35 8.82 9.30
CA ALA A 43 1.41 7.94 8.61
C ALA A 43 1.50 6.47 9.06
N LEU A 44 2.67 6.00 9.50
CA LEU A 44 2.95 4.59 9.86
C LEU A 44 2.74 4.26 11.35
N VAL A 45 2.42 5.23 12.22
CA VAL A 45 2.31 5.06 13.69
C VAL A 45 1.02 4.34 14.15
N ARG A 46 0.40 3.48 13.34
CA ARG A 46 -0.80 2.76 13.83
C ARG A 46 -0.41 1.61 14.79
N PRO A 47 -1.19 1.37 15.87
CA PRO A 47 -1.04 0.16 16.68
C PRO A 47 -1.15 -1.09 15.79
N GLY A 48 -0.18 -2.00 15.88
CA GLY A 48 -0.06 -3.19 14.99
C GLY A 48 0.73 -2.97 13.70
N GLU A 49 0.99 -1.73 13.29
CA GLU A 49 1.87 -1.38 12.14
C GLU A 49 3.30 -1.03 12.58
N GLN A 50 3.55 -1.02 13.90
CA GLN A 50 4.82 -0.62 14.50
C GLN A 50 6.00 -1.43 13.96
N LYS A 51 5.79 -2.68 13.51
CA LYS A 51 6.86 -3.55 13.00
C LYS A 51 7.09 -3.45 11.49
N MET A 52 6.38 -2.58 10.74
CA MET A 52 6.65 -2.32 9.32
C MET A 52 7.89 -1.42 9.12
N HIS A 53 8.92 -1.58 9.97
CA HIS A 53 9.98 -0.61 10.26
C HIS A 53 10.78 -0.15 9.03
N LEU A 54 10.25 0.82 8.28
CA LEU A 54 11.09 1.83 7.64
C LEU A 54 11.56 2.77 8.75
N THR A 55 12.81 2.62 9.14
CA THR A 55 13.47 3.51 10.08
C THR A 55 13.58 4.92 9.50
N LYS A 56 13.70 5.92 10.37
CA LYS A 56 13.97 7.29 9.93
C LYS A 56 15.22 7.38 9.05
N ALA A 57 16.23 6.57 9.37
CA ALA A 57 17.48 6.50 8.61
C ALA A 57 17.25 5.95 7.19
N GLN A 58 16.48 4.88 7.03
CA GLN A 58 16.13 4.34 5.70
C GLN A 58 15.32 5.33 4.87
N ILE A 59 14.37 6.05 5.47
CA ILE A 59 13.60 7.08 4.76
C ILE A 59 14.49 8.25 4.33
N ALA A 60 15.38 8.72 5.22
CA ALA A 60 16.30 9.80 4.93
C ALA A 60 17.34 9.41 3.87
N GLY A 61 18.00 8.25 4.04
CA GLY A 61 18.99 7.72 3.10
C GLY A 61 18.42 7.55 1.70
N ARG A 62 17.17 7.09 1.58
CA ARG A 62 16.46 7.04 0.30
C ARG A 62 16.33 8.40 -0.37
N LEU A 63 15.88 9.42 0.38
CA LEU A 63 15.67 10.77 -0.17
C LEU A 63 16.99 11.46 -0.52
N GLU A 64 18.07 11.10 0.17
CA GLU A 64 19.41 11.57 -0.13
C GLU A 64 19.99 10.91 -1.39
N HIS A 65 19.77 9.59 -1.55
CA HIS A 65 20.26 8.82 -2.69
C HIS A 65 19.47 9.08 -3.98
N ASP A 66 18.14 9.07 -3.91
CA ASP A 66 17.27 9.34 -5.05
C ASP A 66 16.05 10.17 -4.66
N ARG A 67 16.13 11.47 -4.99
CA ARG A 67 15.04 12.44 -4.77
C ARG A 67 13.83 12.22 -5.69
N THR A 68 13.96 11.40 -6.73
CA THR A 68 12.86 11.04 -7.64
C THR A 68 12.09 9.80 -7.21
N SER A 69 12.60 9.06 -6.23
CA SER A 69 11.96 7.87 -5.65
C SER A 69 10.68 8.15 -4.86
N MET A 70 10.29 9.43 -4.71
CA MET A 70 9.09 9.82 -3.98
C MET A 70 8.42 11.04 -4.62
N LEU A 71 7.13 10.93 -4.86
CA LEU A 71 6.26 12.05 -5.17
C LEU A 71 5.62 12.55 -3.87
N VAL A 72 5.64 13.87 -3.67
CA VAL A 72 5.15 14.54 -2.46
C VAL A 72 4.03 15.49 -2.85
N GLY A 73 2.89 15.36 -2.17
CA GLY A 73 1.78 16.29 -2.25
C GLY A 73 1.89 17.35 -1.16
N THR A 74 1.88 18.62 -1.54
CA THR A 74 1.94 19.78 -0.63
C THR A 74 0.68 20.65 -0.72
N ILE A 75 0.28 21.21 0.42
CA ILE A 75 -0.73 22.27 0.52
C ILE A 75 -0.09 23.41 1.30
N ASN A 76 -0.08 24.63 0.73
CA ASN A 76 0.59 25.79 1.32
C ASN A 76 2.06 25.49 1.70
N ASP A 77 2.78 24.83 0.79
CA ASP A 77 4.18 24.38 0.95
C ASP A 77 4.45 23.37 2.08
N GLU A 78 3.41 22.90 2.77
CA GLU A 78 3.53 21.84 3.77
C GLU A 78 3.25 20.45 3.15
N PRO A 79 4.15 19.47 3.34
CA PRO A 79 3.90 18.08 2.92
C PRO A 79 2.71 17.48 3.66
N VAL A 80 1.70 17.02 2.91
CA VAL A 80 0.47 16.43 3.45
C VAL A 80 0.26 14.98 3.04
N SER A 81 0.94 14.54 1.99
CA SER A 81 0.86 13.17 1.47
C SER A 81 2.10 12.83 0.64
N ALA A 82 2.40 11.55 0.48
CA ALA A 82 3.48 11.10 -0.39
C ALA A 82 3.16 9.72 -0.99
N ILE A 83 3.82 9.39 -2.09
CA ILE A 83 3.86 8.04 -2.65
C ILE A 83 5.28 7.73 -3.06
N PHE A 84 5.75 6.57 -2.64
CA PHE A 84 7.03 6.03 -3.06
C PHE A 84 6.89 5.42 -4.44
N VAL A 85 7.90 5.63 -5.27
CA VAL A 85 7.99 5.13 -6.65
C VAL A 85 9.36 4.48 -6.82
N ALA A 86 9.37 3.28 -7.42
CA ALA A 86 10.58 2.54 -7.76
C ALA A 86 10.50 2.13 -9.23
N LYS A 87 11.57 2.36 -9.98
CA LYS A 87 11.65 2.09 -11.42
C LYS A 87 12.55 0.87 -11.62
N ARG A 88 12.06 -0.13 -12.34
CA ARG A 88 12.75 -1.41 -12.55
C ARG A 88 12.81 -1.78 -14.03
N GLU A 89 13.85 -2.51 -14.39
CA GLU A 89 14.04 -3.09 -15.74
C GLU A 89 13.21 -4.34 -15.96
N THR A 90 12.89 -5.07 -14.88
CA THR A 90 12.10 -6.29 -14.94
C THR A 90 10.66 -6.08 -14.50
N GLU A 91 9.75 -6.72 -15.22
CA GLU A 91 8.34 -6.86 -14.84
C GLU A 91 8.16 -7.91 -13.72
N GLN A 92 9.19 -8.65 -13.32
CA GLN A 92 9.04 -9.69 -12.30
C GLN A 92 8.46 -9.14 -11.00
N VAL A 93 7.41 -9.81 -10.51
CA VAL A 93 6.76 -9.48 -9.25
C VAL A 93 7.70 -9.86 -8.10
N PRO A 94 8.03 -8.94 -7.19
CA PRO A 94 8.88 -9.24 -6.04
C PRO A 94 8.16 -10.13 -5.05
N GLU A 95 8.80 -11.21 -4.62
CA GLU A 95 8.20 -12.19 -3.71
C GLU A 95 8.10 -11.64 -2.28
N THR A 96 9.02 -10.74 -1.92
CA THR A 96 9.09 -10.10 -0.61
C THR A 96 9.12 -8.57 -0.70
N GLU A 97 8.71 -7.90 0.38
CA GLU A 97 8.88 -6.44 0.48
C GLU A 97 10.37 -6.04 0.45
N VAL A 98 11.27 -6.90 0.93
CA VAL A 98 12.73 -6.69 0.90
C VAL A 98 13.28 -6.70 -0.52
N GLU A 99 12.74 -7.50 -1.45
CA GLU A 99 13.17 -7.45 -2.86
C GLU A 99 12.76 -6.16 -3.58
N LEU A 100 11.69 -5.50 -3.12
CA LEU A 100 11.37 -4.12 -3.53
C LEU A 100 12.26 -3.11 -2.80
N ALA A 101 12.47 -3.35 -1.51
CA ALA A 101 13.13 -2.45 -0.59
C ALA A 101 14.66 -2.58 -0.57
N GLY A 102 15.28 -3.49 -1.33
CA GLY A 102 16.70 -3.80 -1.15
C GLY A 102 17.03 -4.48 0.20
N PRO A 103 18.21 -5.12 0.33
CA PRO A 103 18.61 -5.83 1.55
C PRO A 103 18.70 -4.94 2.80
N ASP A 104 18.95 -3.63 2.62
CA ASP A 104 19.04 -2.65 3.71
C ASP A 104 17.73 -1.88 3.95
N GLY A 105 16.64 -2.20 3.23
CA GLY A 105 15.40 -1.41 3.24
C GLY A 105 15.48 -0.09 2.45
N ASP A 106 16.63 0.16 1.82
CA ASP A 106 16.85 1.18 0.80
C ASP A 106 16.33 0.68 -0.55
N PHE A 107 15.03 0.89 -0.82
CA PHE A 107 14.37 0.46 -2.07
C PHE A 107 15.30 0.61 -3.25
N SER A 108 15.55 -0.50 -3.98
CA SER A 108 16.60 -0.57 -5.00
C SER A 108 16.59 0.69 -5.87
N PRO A 109 17.77 1.23 -6.23
CA PRO A 109 17.87 2.46 -6.99
C PRO A 109 16.97 2.37 -8.22
N THR A 110 16.16 3.41 -8.44
CA THR A 110 15.38 3.55 -9.67
C THR A 110 16.30 3.38 -10.85
N SER A 111 16.13 2.32 -11.64
CA SER A 111 16.89 2.17 -12.88
C SER A 111 16.55 3.33 -13.80
N GLU A 112 17.56 4.07 -14.25
CA GLU A 112 17.36 5.19 -15.20
C GLU A 112 16.71 4.70 -16.50
N GLU A 113 16.93 3.44 -16.87
CA GLU A 113 16.46 2.82 -18.11
C GLU A 113 15.21 1.94 -17.94
N GLY A 114 14.83 1.62 -16.70
CA GLY A 114 13.70 0.75 -16.42
C GLY A 114 12.39 1.18 -17.08
N LYS A 115 11.44 0.26 -17.24
CA LYS A 115 10.13 0.58 -17.82
C LYS A 115 8.96 0.12 -16.95
N HIS A 116 9.27 -0.49 -15.81
CA HIS A 116 8.29 -1.01 -14.87
C HIS A 116 8.30 -0.19 -13.59
N PHE A 117 7.19 0.49 -13.32
CA PHE A 117 7.02 1.33 -12.15
C PHE A 117 6.34 0.55 -11.04
N TRP A 118 6.89 0.65 -9.84
CA TRP A 118 6.38 0.03 -8.62
C TRP A 118 6.08 1.10 -7.58
N CYS A 119 4.89 1.04 -7.00
CA CYS A 119 4.44 1.94 -5.94
C CYS A 119 4.24 1.15 -4.64
N PRO A 120 5.27 1.04 -3.80
CA PRO A 120 5.21 0.18 -2.62
C PRO A 120 4.40 0.77 -1.47
N LEU A 121 4.29 2.10 -1.39
CA LEU A 121 3.68 2.74 -0.23
C LEU A 121 3.12 4.12 -0.58
N VAL A 122 1.87 4.34 -0.17
CA VAL A 122 1.19 5.65 -0.14
C VAL A 122 1.06 6.08 1.31
N VAL A 123 1.45 7.32 1.62
CA VAL A 123 1.37 7.89 2.96
C VAL A 123 0.42 9.09 2.99
N VAL A 124 -0.58 9.02 3.87
CA VAL A 124 -1.45 10.14 4.22
C VAL A 124 -1.70 10.06 5.73
N PRO A 125 -1.20 11.03 6.53
CA PRO A 125 -1.48 11.07 7.96
C PRO A 125 -2.97 11.09 8.26
N LYS A 126 -3.38 10.39 9.34
CA LYS A 126 -4.81 10.21 9.68
C LYS A 126 -5.53 11.53 9.96
N ASP A 127 -4.87 12.46 10.63
CA ASP A 127 -5.41 13.79 10.93
C ASP A 127 -5.64 14.61 9.66
N ILE A 128 -4.71 14.54 8.71
CA ILE A 128 -4.88 15.16 7.39
C ILE A 128 -6.00 14.48 6.60
N GLY A 129 -6.03 13.15 6.57
CA GLY A 129 -7.10 12.40 5.90
C GLY A 129 -8.50 12.72 6.44
N ARG A 130 -8.61 13.04 7.74
CA ARG A 130 -9.86 13.46 8.39
C ARG A 130 -10.33 14.86 8.00
N LEU A 131 -9.44 15.72 7.50
CA LEU A 131 -9.84 17.03 6.96
C LEU A 131 -10.73 16.89 5.73
N GLY A 132 -10.72 15.71 5.08
CA GLY A 132 -11.67 15.37 4.04
C GLY A 132 -11.48 16.19 2.76
N TYR A 133 -10.25 16.60 2.46
CA TYR A 133 -9.90 17.18 1.18
C TYR A 133 -10.24 16.21 0.04
N LYS A 134 -10.96 16.71 -0.94
CA LYS A 134 -11.34 15.96 -2.14
C LYS A 134 -11.22 16.81 -3.39
N THR A 135 -11.03 16.17 -4.54
CA THR A 135 -11.04 16.83 -5.85
C THR A 135 -11.99 16.11 -6.79
N ASP A 136 -12.60 16.86 -7.71
CA ASP A 136 -13.39 16.31 -8.80
C ASP A 136 -12.47 16.13 -10.00
N LEU A 137 -12.09 14.89 -10.29
CA LEU A 137 -11.30 14.56 -11.47
C LEU A 137 -12.22 14.15 -12.61
N ARG A 138 -11.96 14.72 -13.80
CA ARG A 138 -12.68 14.34 -15.02
C ARG A 138 -12.56 12.84 -15.25
N GLY A 139 -13.68 12.18 -15.50
CA GLY A 139 -13.73 10.73 -15.74
C GLY A 139 -13.83 9.88 -14.46
N VAL A 140 -13.88 10.49 -13.28
CA VAL A 140 -14.18 9.81 -12.02
C VAL A 140 -15.56 10.28 -11.53
N SER A 141 -16.42 9.33 -11.16
CA SER A 141 -17.81 9.61 -10.77
C SER A 141 -17.97 10.19 -9.36
N GLU A 142 -16.92 10.11 -8.53
CA GLU A 142 -16.96 10.54 -7.13
C GLU A 142 -15.76 11.43 -6.76
N PRO A 143 -15.91 12.40 -5.85
CA PRO A 143 -14.79 13.22 -5.39
C PRO A 143 -13.73 12.38 -4.69
N VAL A 144 -12.47 12.59 -5.07
CA VAL A 144 -11.33 11.73 -4.71
C VAL A 144 -10.48 12.34 -3.60
N SER A 145 -10.12 11.55 -2.58
CA SER A 145 -9.26 12.00 -1.47
C SER A 145 -7.76 11.93 -1.80
N LEU A 146 -6.92 12.50 -0.92
CA LEU A 146 -5.47 12.60 -1.12
C LEU A 146 -4.77 11.27 -1.44
N GLY A 147 -5.14 10.18 -0.75
CA GLY A 147 -4.48 8.86 -0.94
C GLY A 147 -4.59 8.36 -2.38
N PRO A 148 -5.81 8.17 -2.91
CA PRO A 148 -5.98 7.83 -4.31
C PRO A 148 -5.37 8.88 -5.26
N MET A 149 -5.44 10.18 -4.96
CA MET A 149 -4.80 11.20 -5.80
C MET A 149 -3.28 11.01 -5.95
N MET A 150 -2.60 10.53 -4.89
CA MET A 150 -1.18 10.20 -5.00
C MET A 150 -0.95 9.00 -5.93
N VAL A 151 -1.81 7.99 -5.91
CA VAL A 151 -1.76 6.87 -6.88
C VAL A 151 -1.97 7.38 -8.31
N TYR A 152 -2.96 8.24 -8.52
CA TYR A 152 -3.21 8.85 -9.82
C TYR A 152 -2.00 9.67 -10.30
N SER A 153 -1.39 10.47 -9.42
CA SER A 153 -0.20 11.25 -9.76
C SER A 153 0.99 10.36 -10.14
N ALA A 154 1.21 9.26 -9.41
CA ALA A 154 2.24 8.29 -9.80
C ALA A 154 1.93 7.60 -11.15
N LYS A 155 0.65 7.35 -11.46
CA LYS A 155 0.22 6.87 -12.78
C LYS A 155 0.53 7.87 -13.88
N GLN A 156 0.16 9.14 -13.69
CA GLN A 156 0.47 10.21 -14.65
C GLN A 156 1.98 10.39 -14.83
N PHE A 157 2.76 10.26 -13.76
CA PHE A 157 4.21 10.28 -13.83
C PHE A 157 4.77 9.10 -14.64
N ALA A 158 4.30 7.88 -14.37
CA ALA A 158 4.71 6.68 -15.12
C ALA A 158 4.40 6.83 -16.63
N LEU A 159 3.21 7.32 -16.97
CA LEU A 159 2.81 7.63 -18.35
C LEU A 159 3.75 8.64 -19.01
N ALA A 160 4.02 9.76 -18.33
CA ALA A 160 4.92 10.79 -18.85
C ALA A 160 6.36 10.30 -19.05
N LYS A 161 6.75 9.23 -18.36
CA LYS A 161 8.06 8.57 -18.51
C LYS A 161 8.06 7.41 -19.50
N GLY A 162 6.95 7.16 -20.20
CA GLY A 162 6.85 6.07 -21.17
C GLY A 162 6.96 4.68 -20.52
N ALA A 163 6.49 4.54 -19.28
CA ALA A 163 6.48 3.26 -18.60
C ALA A 163 5.59 2.25 -19.35
N GLU A 164 6.05 1.00 -19.43
CA GLU A 164 5.26 -0.10 -19.99
C GLU A 164 4.24 -0.61 -18.97
N THR A 165 4.58 -0.61 -17.69
CA THR A 165 3.68 -1.06 -16.62
C THR A 165 3.82 -0.20 -15.37
N MET A 166 2.72 -0.03 -14.65
CA MET A 166 2.73 0.46 -13.28
C MET A 166 2.01 -0.53 -12.37
N ARG A 167 2.64 -0.87 -11.25
CA ARG A 167 2.10 -1.77 -10.25
C ARG A 167 2.20 -1.17 -8.87
N ALA A 168 1.25 -1.49 -8.02
CA ALA A 168 1.34 -1.21 -6.59
C ALA A 168 1.58 -2.51 -5.82
N TYR A 169 2.40 -2.42 -4.79
CA TYR A 169 2.61 -3.47 -3.82
C TYR A 169 1.80 -3.11 -2.57
N SER A 170 0.51 -3.41 -2.63
CA SER A 170 -0.46 -2.96 -1.63
C SER A 170 -0.59 -3.97 -0.50
N ARG A 171 -1.26 -3.58 0.59
CA ARG A 171 -1.53 -4.45 1.73
C ARG A 171 -3.04 -4.57 1.96
N PRO A 172 -3.57 -5.78 2.21
CA PRO A 172 -4.97 -5.96 2.60
C PRO A 172 -5.16 -5.55 4.07
N SER A 173 -5.21 -4.25 4.32
CA SER A 173 -5.16 -3.64 5.65
C SER A 173 -6.35 -3.98 6.57
N GLY A 174 -7.49 -4.38 6.00
CA GLY A 174 -8.68 -4.80 6.75
C GLY A 174 -8.72 -6.29 7.08
N LEU A 175 -7.76 -7.08 6.58
CA LEU A 175 -7.86 -8.54 6.57
C LEU A 175 -7.91 -9.14 7.97
N GLN A 176 -7.04 -8.70 8.89
CA GLN A 176 -7.06 -9.17 10.27
C GLN A 176 -8.40 -8.86 10.94
N ALA A 177 -8.92 -7.64 10.79
CA ALA A 177 -10.21 -7.25 11.35
C ALA A 177 -11.35 -8.10 10.77
N LYS A 178 -11.31 -8.39 9.46
CA LYS A 178 -12.29 -9.26 8.81
C LYS A 178 -12.26 -10.69 9.35
N MET A 179 -11.06 -11.22 9.57
CA MET A 179 -10.89 -12.54 10.18
C MET A 179 -11.36 -12.54 11.63
N GLN A 180 -11.12 -11.46 12.39
CA GLN A 180 -11.60 -11.31 13.76
C GLN A 180 -13.13 -11.27 13.83
N GLU A 181 -13.77 -10.57 12.90
CA GLU A 181 -15.23 -10.50 12.80
C GLU A 181 -15.85 -11.89 12.54
N GLN A 182 -15.25 -12.68 11.65
CA GLN A 182 -15.80 -13.98 11.26
C GLN A 182 -15.49 -15.11 12.24
N PHE A 183 -14.35 -15.06 12.90
CA PHE A 183 -13.83 -16.22 13.64
C PHE A 183 -13.50 -15.93 15.12
N GLY A 184 -13.53 -14.67 15.56
CA GLY A 184 -13.21 -14.28 16.94
C GLY A 184 -11.79 -13.77 17.14
N VAL A 185 -11.35 -13.73 18.39
CA VAL A 185 -10.05 -13.18 18.76
C VAL A 185 -8.92 -13.99 18.10
N LEU A 186 -8.09 -13.28 17.33
CA LEU A 186 -6.91 -13.87 16.69
C LEU A 186 -5.70 -13.71 17.60
N CYS A 187 -5.01 -14.81 17.93
CA CYS A 187 -3.78 -14.81 18.73
C CYS A 187 -2.60 -15.27 17.87
N LEU A 188 -1.73 -14.35 17.45
CA LEU A 188 -0.60 -14.69 16.59
C LEU A 188 0.46 -15.48 17.37
N SER A 189 0.78 -16.70 16.91
CA SER A 189 2.01 -17.41 17.31
C SER A 189 2.84 -17.79 16.09
N ILE A 190 4.12 -17.44 16.13
CA ILE A 190 5.13 -17.78 15.12
C ILE A 190 5.75 -19.12 15.53
N VAL A 191 5.58 -20.17 14.72
CA VAL A 191 6.25 -21.45 14.95
C VAL A 191 7.52 -21.50 14.09
N ASN A 192 8.68 -21.45 14.74
CA ASN A 192 9.97 -21.63 14.08
C ASN A 192 10.12 -23.09 13.61
N GLY A 193 10.56 -23.33 12.36
CA GLY A 193 11.15 -24.64 12.03
C GLY A 193 11.03 -25.18 10.60
N THR A 194 10.27 -24.59 9.69
CA THR A 194 10.29 -25.03 8.27
C THR A 194 10.09 -23.83 7.33
N ARG A 195 10.67 -23.89 6.12
CA ARG A 195 10.50 -22.90 5.03
C ARG A 195 9.05 -22.68 4.59
N GLU A 196 8.09 -23.36 5.21
CA GLU A 196 6.65 -23.08 5.18
C GLU A 196 6.28 -22.31 6.45
N THR A 197 6.26 -20.97 6.41
CA THR A 197 5.81 -20.16 7.55
C THR A 197 4.29 -20.30 7.73
N LYS A 198 3.82 -21.42 8.29
CA LYS A 198 2.41 -21.59 8.66
C LYS A 198 2.09 -20.62 9.81
N TYR A 199 1.40 -19.51 9.55
CA TYR A 199 0.85 -18.68 10.62
C TYR A 199 -0.21 -19.50 11.36
N ARG A 200 0.14 -20.12 12.48
CA ARG A 200 -0.76 -20.97 13.24
C ARG A 200 -0.87 -20.45 14.65
N GLN A 201 -2.03 -19.90 15.00
CA GLN A 201 -2.92 -20.43 16.04
C GLN A 201 -4.09 -19.44 16.17
N TYR A 202 -5.33 -19.91 16.15
CA TYR A 202 -6.47 -19.03 16.28
C TYR A 202 -7.54 -19.75 17.10
N ILE A 203 -7.97 -19.12 18.19
CA ILE A 203 -8.98 -19.67 19.09
C ILE A 203 -10.31 -19.08 18.63
N SER A 204 -11.19 -19.93 18.09
CA SER A 204 -12.53 -19.46 17.77
C SER A 204 -13.32 -19.20 19.05
N VAL A 205 -14.29 -18.29 18.99
CA VAL A 205 -15.22 -18.01 20.10
C VAL A 205 -16.04 -19.24 20.50
N THR A 206 -16.15 -20.24 19.62
CA THR A 206 -17.00 -21.44 19.84
C THR A 206 -16.27 -22.60 20.51
N GLY A 207 -15.03 -22.42 20.98
CA GLY A 207 -14.23 -23.46 21.62
C GLY A 207 -13.49 -24.38 20.64
N THR A 208 -13.79 -24.31 19.35
CA THR A 208 -13.05 -25.02 18.29
C THR A 208 -11.72 -24.32 18.03
N GLN A 209 -10.61 -25.07 18.05
CA GLN A 209 -9.31 -24.54 17.69
C GLN A 209 -9.15 -24.58 16.16
N ILE A 210 -9.03 -23.43 15.52
CA ILE A 210 -8.84 -23.32 14.08
C ILE A 210 -7.43 -22.83 13.74
N SER A 211 -6.95 -23.21 12.57
CA SER A 211 -5.66 -22.80 12.03
C SER A 211 -5.87 -22.17 10.66
N PHE A 212 -5.23 -21.05 10.37
CA PHE A 212 -5.27 -20.43 9.05
C PHE A 212 -3.97 -20.76 8.32
N TRP A 213 -4.03 -21.49 7.21
CA TRP A 213 -2.84 -21.76 6.40
C TRP A 213 -2.82 -20.75 5.27
N LEU A 214 -1.79 -19.90 5.29
CA LEU A 214 -1.66 -18.84 4.31
C LEU A 214 -1.06 -19.43 3.03
N ARG A 215 -1.68 -19.13 1.89
CA ARG A 215 -1.20 -19.51 0.56
C ARG A 215 -1.22 -18.30 -0.36
N PRO A 216 -0.40 -18.26 -1.42
CA PRO A 216 -0.56 -17.25 -2.45
C PRO A 216 -2.03 -17.19 -2.92
N GLY A 217 -2.63 -16.00 -2.85
CA GLY A 217 -4.01 -15.73 -3.25
C GLY A 217 -5.14 -16.24 -2.34
N SER A 218 -4.90 -17.01 -1.29
CA SER A 218 -5.99 -17.56 -0.46
C SER A 218 -5.56 -17.96 0.95
N ILE A 219 -6.54 -18.12 1.85
CA ILE A 219 -6.33 -18.61 3.20
C ILE A 219 -7.20 -19.85 3.44
N ASP A 220 -6.57 -20.97 3.77
CA ASP A 220 -7.31 -22.16 4.22
C ASP A 220 -7.60 -22.05 5.71
N VAL A 221 -8.86 -22.16 6.09
CA VAL A 221 -9.27 -22.34 7.49
C VAL A 221 -9.37 -23.83 7.74
N VAL A 222 -8.61 -24.32 8.72
CA VAL A 222 -8.42 -25.74 9.00
C VAL A 222 -8.78 -26.02 10.44
N ASP A 223 -9.54 -27.08 10.67
CA ASP A 223 -9.79 -27.61 12.01
C ASP A 223 -8.49 -28.16 12.59
N ARG A 224 -8.08 -27.71 13.78
CA ARG A 224 -6.77 -28.07 14.32
C ARG A 224 -6.70 -29.55 14.72
N GLU A 225 -7.79 -30.12 15.24
CA GLU A 225 -7.78 -31.49 15.75
C GLU A 225 -7.78 -32.50 14.61
N THR A 226 -8.64 -32.28 13.63
CA THR A 226 -8.85 -33.21 12.51
C THR A 226 -7.97 -32.89 11.30
N GLN A 227 -7.30 -31.74 11.28
CA GLN A 227 -6.56 -31.20 10.13
C GLN A 227 -7.43 -31.05 8.85
N ARG A 228 -8.75 -31.14 8.97
CA ARG A 228 -9.66 -31.01 7.84
C ARG A 228 -9.84 -29.55 7.48
N GLN A 229 -9.76 -29.23 6.19
CA GLN A 229 -10.13 -27.91 5.70
C GLN A 229 -11.62 -27.66 5.94
N ILE A 230 -11.92 -26.60 6.67
CA ILE A 230 -13.27 -26.11 6.96
C ILE A 230 -13.71 -25.15 5.85
N ARG A 231 -12.80 -24.27 5.41
CA ARG A 231 -13.11 -23.19 4.46
C ARG A 231 -11.88 -22.76 3.69
N ASN A 232 -12.07 -22.21 2.49
CA ASN A 232 -11.07 -21.41 1.79
C ASN A 232 -11.57 -19.96 1.70
N ILE A 233 -10.70 -19.00 1.93
CA ILE A 233 -10.98 -17.58 1.80
C ILE A 233 -10.13 -17.05 0.65
N SER A 234 -10.78 -16.71 -0.46
CA SER A 234 -10.13 -16.10 -1.62
C SER A 234 -9.79 -14.64 -1.34
N LEU A 235 -8.50 -14.28 -1.47
CA LEU A 235 -8.06 -12.89 -1.30
C LEU A 235 -8.53 -11.99 -2.44
N ARG A 236 -8.74 -12.57 -3.64
CA ARG A 236 -9.34 -11.84 -4.76
C ARG A 236 -10.79 -11.48 -4.47
N GLU A 237 -11.58 -12.42 -3.95
CA GLU A 237 -12.97 -12.15 -3.58
C GLU A 237 -13.06 -11.15 -2.44
N TYR A 238 -12.20 -11.30 -1.41
CA TYR A 238 -12.09 -10.31 -0.34
C TYR A 238 -11.76 -8.91 -0.89
N TRP A 239 -10.80 -8.79 -1.80
CA TRP A 239 -10.41 -7.52 -2.42
C TRP A 239 -11.57 -6.82 -3.13
N TYR A 240 -12.45 -7.61 -3.77
CA TYR A 240 -13.61 -7.11 -4.50
C TYR A 240 -14.92 -7.15 -3.72
N SER A 241 -14.86 -7.46 -2.43
CA SER A 241 -16.06 -7.56 -1.59
C SER A 241 -16.52 -6.20 -1.08
N ASN A 242 -17.84 -6.01 -1.06
CA ASN A 242 -18.47 -4.85 -0.46
C ASN A 242 -19.21 -5.26 0.83
N SER A 243 -19.25 -4.35 1.79
CA SER A 243 -20.13 -4.44 2.96
C SER A 243 -21.60 -4.23 2.55
N PRO A 244 -22.56 -4.58 3.42
CA PRO A 244 -24.00 -4.45 3.12
C PRO A 244 -24.45 -3.02 2.77
N ASP A 245 -23.74 -1.99 3.23
CA ASP A 245 -23.97 -0.58 2.89
C ASP A 245 -23.29 -0.14 1.58
N GLY A 246 -22.77 -1.10 0.80
CA GLY A 246 -22.17 -0.86 -0.52
C GLY A 246 -20.74 -0.32 -0.49
N ARG A 247 -20.11 -0.20 0.69
CA ARG A 247 -18.72 0.25 0.81
C ARG A 247 -17.75 -0.90 0.56
N TRP A 248 -16.55 -0.59 0.09
CA TRP A 248 -15.48 -1.58 -0.03
C TRP A 248 -15.11 -2.14 1.34
N THR A 249 -15.05 -3.47 1.46
CA THR A 249 -14.63 -4.14 2.69
C THR A 249 -13.13 -3.91 2.94
N GLU A 250 -12.30 -3.95 1.90
CA GLU A 250 -10.88 -3.64 1.97
C GLU A 250 -10.64 -2.15 1.67
N PRO A 251 -10.17 -1.34 2.64
CA PRO A 251 -9.89 0.07 2.41
C PRO A 251 -8.87 0.34 1.30
N ALA A 252 -7.85 -0.52 1.15
CA ALA A 252 -6.85 -0.39 0.10
C ALA A 252 -7.41 -0.67 -1.31
N ALA A 253 -8.51 -1.44 -1.42
CA ALA A 253 -9.15 -1.71 -2.70
C ALA A 253 -9.78 -0.43 -3.25
N PHE A 254 -10.47 0.35 -2.43
CA PHE A 254 -10.98 1.67 -2.83
C PHE A 254 -9.86 2.59 -3.33
N LEU A 255 -8.73 2.62 -2.62
CA LEU A 255 -7.59 3.48 -2.94
C LEU A 255 -7.03 3.23 -4.34
N HIS A 256 -7.01 1.98 -4.82
CA HIS A 256 -6.47 1.64 -6.12
C HIS A 256 -7.53 1.52 -7.23
N ASN A 257 -8.70 0.95 -6.93
CA ASN A 257 -9.71 0.62 -7.95
C ASN A 257 -10.32 1.88 -8.59
N ILE A 258 -10.38 3.00 -7.87
CA ILE A 258 -10.91 4.27 -8.38
C ILE A 258 -10.14 4.81 -9.61
N PHE A 259 -8.89 4.37 -9.81
CA PHE A 259 -8.06 4.71 -10.97
C PHE A 259 -7.74 3.53 -11.88
N GLY A 260 -8.59 2.50 -11.85
CA GLY A 260 -8.46 1.31 -12.70
C GLY A 260 -7.42 0.31 -12.19
N GLY A 261 -7.07 0.36 -10.91
CA GLY A 261 -6.25 -0.68 -10.28
C GLY A 261 -6.95 -2.04 -10.35
N ARG A 262 -6.22 -3.07 -10.80
CA ARG A 262 -6.73 -4.43 -10.95
C ARG A 262 -5.89 -5.41 -10.12
N TYR A 263 -6.55 -6.21 -9.30
CA TYR A 263 -5.94 -7.30 -8.56
C TYR A 263 -5.26 -8.28 -9.53
N ARG A 264 -3.99 -8.59 -9.28
CA ARG A 264 -3.22 -9.59 -10.04
C ARG A 264 -2.86 -10.83 -9.22
N GLY A 265 -2.69 -10.67 -7.92
CA GLY A 265 -2.36 -11.77 -7.03
C GLY A 265 -2.04 -11.27 -5.63
N SER A 266 -1.93 -12.20 -4.70
CA SER A 266 -1.46 -11.92 -3.35
C SER A 266 -0.34 -12.88 -2.99
N LEU A 267 0.72 -12.33 -2.41
CA LEU A 267 1.89 -13.06 -1.95
C LEU A 267 1.74 -13.28 -0.46
N ALA A 268 1.75 -14.54 -0.06
CA ALA A 268 1.82 -14.90 1.34
C ALA A 268 3.24 -14.64 1.86
N HIS A 269 3.37 -14.27 3.13
CA HIS A 269 4.66 -14.07 3.82
C HIS A 269 5.54 -12.94 3.27
N ALA A 270 5.01 -12.10 2.38
CA ALA A 270 5.75 -11.02 1.76
C ALA A 270 6.24 -9.94 2.76
N ASN A 271 5.50 -9.74 3.86
CA ASN A 271 5.98 -8.99 5.02
C ASN A 271 5.47 -9.61 6.33
N PRO A 272 6.22 -10.53 6.95
CA PRO A 272 5.72 -11.28 8.10
C PRO A 272 5.41 -10.47 9.35
N ASN A 273 5.90 -9.24 9.41
CA ASN A 273 5.72 -8.34 10.53
C ASN A 273 4.45 -7.49 10.40
N ASP A 274 3.76 -7.54 9.26
CA ASP A 274 2.50 -6.85 9.04
C ASP A 274 1.32 -7.71 9.52
N GLU A 275 1.05 -7.62 10.83
CA GLU A 275 0.01 -8.39 11.50
C GLU A 275 -1.39 -8.07 10.97
N SER A 276 -1.68 -6.81 10.63
CA SER A 276 -3.00 -6.41 10.12
C SER A 276 -3.32 -6.96 8.73
N ALA A 277 -2.29 -7.20 7.91
CA ALA A 277 -2.41 -7.85 6.62
C ALA A 277 -2.15 -9.36 6.69
N LEU A 278 -1.95 -9.94 7.87
CA LEU A 278 -1.53 -11.33 8.08
C LEU A 278 -0.29 -11.70 7.25
N GLY A 279 0.61 -10.73 7.07
CA GLY A 279 1.81 -10.84 6.27
C GLY A 279 1.62 -10.94 4.75
N TYR A 280 0.42 -10.68 4.23
CA TYR A 280 0.18 -10.61 2.80
C TYR A 280 0.60 -9.27 2.17
N ARG A 281 0.94 -9.37 0.89
CA ARG A 281 1.00 -8.23 -0.03
C ARG A 281 0.18 -8.53 -1.27
N THR A 282 -0.61 -7.56 -1.71
CA THR A 282 -1.46 -7.66 -2.90
C THR A 282 -0.85 -6.87 -4.04
N VAL A 283 -0.65 -7.55 -5.17
CA VAL A 283 -0.13 -6.96 -6.39
C VAL A 283 -1.29 -6.38 -7.18
N ILE A 284 -1.23 -5.07 -7.41
CA ILE A 284 -2.23 -4.34 -8.18
C ILE A 284 -1.60 -3.81 -9.45
N ALA A 285 -2.15 -4.16 -10.61
CA ALA A 285 -1.75 -3.55 -11.88
C ALA A 285 -2.60 -2.32 -12.17
N HIS A 286 -1.95 -1.25 -12.63
CA HIS A 286 -2.60 -0.07 -13.16
C HIS A 286 -2.37 -0.03 -14.66
N ASP A 287 -3.45 0.02 -15.43
CA ASP A 287 -3.33 0.12 -16.88
C ASP A 287 -2.84 1.50 -17.27
N LEU A 288 -1.79 1.51 -18.09
CA LEU A 288 -1.18 2.73 -18.63
C LEU A 288 -1.68 3.07 -20.05
N ALA A 289 -2.74 2.42 -20.53
CA ALA A 289 -3.39 2.82 -21.77
C ALA A 289 -4.24 4.09 -21.54
N ALA A 290 -4.13 5.04 -22.48
CA ALA A 290 -4.90 6.29 -22.52
C ALA A 290 -6.37 6.04 -22.90
#